data_AF-A0A9P7EKU1-F1
#
_entry.id   AF-A0A9P7EKU1-F1
#
_cell.length_a   1.000
_cell.length_b   1.000
_cell.length_c   1.000
_cell.angle_alpha   90.00
_cell.angle_beta   90.00
_cell.angle_gamma   90.00
#
_symmetry.space_group_name_H-M   'P 1'
#
loop_
_entity.id
_entity.type
_entity.pdbx_description
1 polymer ?
#
loop_
_entity_poly.entity_id
_entity_poly.type
_entity_poly.pdbx_seq_one_letter_code
_entity_poly.pdbx_strand_id
1 'polypeptide(L)'
;MAAAFERQSLIKLCSGETYEKAQAILRLAKAKTVPGSGYLVAHPNALPGICAYLASEELNNNEVSQKAAVASACISQNDFTKALNVVRKALGPMGRQHTRGLNYRSLIGTYRVMPAEEALEWMREAESSIPKVDMLRTRHQASTVTCAIFHWICQIMEVQGVQEKSLCQNHGVPLPAFKSVIKALDKDCDAVAGRIKSQLQEMNSSGTPSKPRTRPSTSPQKSPSKSAMKAKSQDITPAKPLTLKRAVVAFSHSTIDDLDDTLLPETPTKRRRVGSPSKPGASVSPRKRTMAPQRTTPSITAFEQAIRGDSASCHEQQKSAFSIATSSGSHSPFPGPSTPRHTRSYPSRPAEELAAMEVDEQRSEHAEPPVRKRFRPVFLDQQQWCSRDPKLAKIWDAAVEHRTQMMGLYAHPFEQYRPVVTS
;
A
#
# COMPACT_ATOMS: atom_id res chain seq x y z
N MET A 1 31.35 8.06 3.49
CA MET A 1 31.38 8.83 2.22
C MET A 1 30.16 8.56 1.34
N ALA A 2 29.77 7.31 1.06
CA ALA A 2 28.62 7.01 0.18
C ALA A 2 27.30 7.74 0.56
N ALA A 3 26.94 7.77 1.85
CA ALA A 3 25.72 8.46 2.30
C ALA A 3 25.73 9.98 2.04
N ALA A 4 26.90 10.62 2.05
CA ALA A 4 27.02 12.05 1.78
C ALA A 4 26.80 12.35 0.28
N PHE A 5 27.37 11.51 -0.59
CA PHE A 5 27.17 11.60 -2.03
C PHE A 5 25.70 11.42 -2.41
N GLU A 6 25.03 10.42 -1.85
CA GLU A 6 23.61 10.17 -2.10
C GLU A 6 22.72 11.35 -1.68
N ARG A 7 23.00 11.93 -0.51
CA ARG A 7 22.29 13.11 -0.03
C ARG A 7 22.48 14.29 -0.98
N GLN A 8 23.71 14.51 -1.43
CA GLN A 8 24.02 15.60 -2.36
C GLN A 8 23.35 15.41 -3.72
N SER A 9 23.27 14.17 -4.22
CA SER A 9 22.54 13.85 -5.45
C SER A 9 21.03 14.09 -5.32
N LEU A 10 20.42 13.76 -4.18
CA LEU A 10 19.00 14.07 -3.93
C LEU A 10 18.77 15.58 -3.84
N ILE A 11 19.61 16.33 -3.12
CA ILE A 11 19.49 17.79 -2.98
C ILE A 11 19.56 18.50 -4.35
N LYS A 12 20.35 17.97 -5.29
CA LYS A 12 20.46 18.52 -6.65
C LYS A 12 19.23 18.23 -7.52
N LEU A 13 18.50 17.15 -7.26
CA LEU A 13 17.38 16.69 -8.08
C LEU A 13 16.02 17.19 -7.61
N CYS A 14 15.83 17.33 -6.29
CA CYS A 14 14.53 17.60 -5.70
C CYS A 14 14.64 18.58 -4.53
N SER A 15 13.57 19.34 -4.30
CA SER A 15 13.46 20.33 -3.22
C SER A 15 12.22 20.05 -2.35
N GLY A 16 12.19 20.62 -1.13
CA GLY A 16 11.01 20.60 -0.25
C GLY A 16 10.49 19.19 0.08
N GLU A 17 9.18 19.00 -0.09
CA GLU A 17 8.47 17.75 0.23
C GLU A 17 8.95 16.55 -0.61
N THR A 18 9.33 16.77 -1.88
CA THR A 18 9.85 15.72 -2.76
C THR A 18 11.15 15.15 -2.23
N TYR A 19 12.03 16.00 -1.69
CA TYR A 19 13.30 15.56 -1.13
C TYR A 19 13.11 14.68 0.10
N GLU A 20 12.22 15.07 1.02
CA GLU A 20 11.92 14.27 2.22
C GLU A 20 11.33 12.91 1.86
N LYS A 21 10.39 12.90 0.91
CA LYS A 21 9.76 11.69 0.42
C LYS A 21 10.75 10.78 -0.31
N ALA A 22 11.60 11.34 -1.17
CA ALA A 22 12.67 10.62 -1.87
C ALA A 22 13.66 10.01 -0.88
N GLN A 23 14.01 10.73 0.19
CA GLN A 23 14.88 10.23 1.25
C GLN A 23 14.25 9.05 2.00
N ALA A 24 12.95 9.11 2.29
CA ALA A 24 12.22 8.01 2.92
C ALA A 24 12.20 6.76 2.02
N ILE A 25 11.88 6.94 0.73
CA ILE A 25 11.89 5.85 -0.27
C ILE A 25 13.31 5.26 -0.40
N LEU A 26 14.35 6.10 -0.41
CA LEU A 26 15.74 5.64 -0.53
C LEU A 26 16.16 4.74 0.65
N ARG A 27 15.81 5.10 1.89
CA ARG A 27 16.11 4.26 3.06
C ARG A 27 15.41 2.91 2.96
N LEU A 28 14.15 2.91 2.54
CA LEU A 28 13.37 1.69 2.36
C LEU A 28 13.90 0.82 1.22
N ALA A 29 14.19 1.43 0.06
CA ALA A 29 14.75 0.75 -1.10
C ALA A 29 16.05 0.07 -0.74
N LYS A 30 16.97 0.78 -0.06
CA LYS A 30 18.23 0.22 0.43
C LYS A 30 18.05 -1.00 1.31
N ALA A 31 17.11 -0.96 2.26
CA ALA A 31 16.83 -2.09 3.13
C ALA A 31 16.27 -3.30 2.36
N LYS A 32 15.56 -3.06 1.25
CA LYS A 32 14.92 -4.11 0.43
C LYS A 32 15.80 -4.61 -0.72
N THR A 33 16.82 -3.86 -1.14
CA THR A 33 17.71 -4.21 -2.25
C THR A 33 19.12 -4.63 -1.80
N VAL A 34 19.29 -4.92 -0.50
CA VAL A 34 20.54 -5.47 0.05
C VAL A 34 20.90 -6.79 -0.68
N PRO A 35 22.19 -7.06 -0.96
CA PRO A 35 22.63 -8.36 -1.46
C PRO A 35 22.04 -9.53 -0.65
N GLY A 36 21.38 -10.46 -1.33
CA GLY A 36 20.66 -11.59 -0.71
C GLY A 36 19.15 -11.40 -0.55
N SER A 37 18.60 -10.21 -0.80
CA SER A 37 17.14 -9.98 -0.74
C SER A 37 16.35 -10.57 -1.93
N GLY A 38 17.05 -11.05 -2.97
CA GLY A 38 16.46 -11.43 -4.25
C GLY A 38 16.24 -10.26 -5.22
N TYR A 39 16.44 -9.01 -4.78
CA TYR A 39 16.27 -7.80 -5.60
C TYR A 39 17.57 -7.02 -5.74
N LEU A 40 18.53 -7.58 -6.47
CA LEU A 40 19.82 -6.93 -6.71
C LEU A 40 19.69 -5.84 -7.77
N VAL A 41 20.03 -4.61 -7.40
CA VAL A 41 20.12 -3.48 -8.34
C VAL A 41 21.54 -3.42 -8.91
N ALA A 42 21.68 -3.53 -10.24
CA ALA A 42 22.97 -3.57 -10.91
C ALA A 42 23.84 -2.33 -10.64
N HIS A 43 23.22 -1.16 -10.51
CA HIS A 43 23.90 0.12 -10.27
C HIS A 43 23.39 0.77 -8.98
N PRO A 44 24.05 0.56 -7.82
CA PRO A 44 23.60 1.16 -6.55
C PRO A 44 23.63 2.70 -6.58
N ASN A 45 24.51 3.29 -7.40
CA ASN A 45 24.60 4.74 -7.60
C ASN A 45 23.35 5.34 -8.26
N ALA A 46 22.53 4.52 -8.92
CA ALA A 46 21.28 4.97 -9.55
C ALA A 46 20.11 5.08 -8.55
N LEU A 47 20.24 4.50 -7.35
CA LEU A 47 19.17 4.49 -6.35
C LEU A 47 18.66 5.89 -5.98
N PRO A 48 19.50 6.90 -5.72
CA PRO A 48 19.02 8.25 -5.41
C PRO A 48 18.15 8.85 -6.53
N GLY A 49 18.58 8.72 -7.80
CA GLY A 49 17.82 9.22 -8.95
C GLY A 49 16.48 8.50 -9.14
N ILE A 50 16.47 7.18 -8.96
CA ILE A 50 15.23 6.38 -9.02
C ILE A 50 14.27 6.77 -7.88
N CYS A 51 14.77 6.96 -6.65
CA CYS A 51 13.94 7.33 -5.51
C CYS A 51 13.37 8.75 -5.65
N ALA A 52 14.14 9.69 -6.20
CA ALA A 52 13.66 11.04 -6.52
C ALA A 52 12.54 11.02 -7.57
N TYR A 53 12.72 10.22 -8.63
CA TYR A 53 11.68 10.04 -9.65
C TYR A 53 10.40 9.41 -9.07
N LEU A 54 10.51 8.35 -8.26
CA LEU A 54 9.36 7.72 -7.60
C LEU A 54 8.65 8.68 -6.63
N ALA A 55 9.40 9.49 -5.88
CA ALA A 55 8.80 10.49 -4.99
C ALA A 55 8.00 11.54 -5.76
N SER A 56 8.53 12.03 -6.89
CA SER A 56 7.83 12.98 -7.74
C SER A 56 6.57 12.38 -8.38
N GLU A 57 6.63 11.10 -8.78
CA GLU A 57 5.48 10.34 -9.27
C GLU A 57 4.41 10.17 -8.17
N GLU A 58 4.81 9.88 -6.92
CA GLU A 58 3.88 9.72 -5.79
C GLU A 58 3.22 11.03 -5.35
N LEU A 59 3.91 12.16 -5.52
CA LEU A 59 3.40 13.49 -5.17
C LEU A 59 2.64 14.16 -6.33
N ASN A 60 2.69 13.62 -7.55
CA ASN A 60 2.11 14.19 -8.77
C ASN A 60 2.58 15.64 -9.07
N ASN A 61 3.77 16.02 -8.63
CA ASN A 61 4.32 17.36 -8.86
C ASN A 61 5.18 17.47 -10.13
N ASN A 62 5.57 16.32 -10.73
CA ASN A 62 6.40 16.24 -11.93
C ASN A 62 7.73 17.03 -11.85
N GLU A 63 8.24 17.30 -10.64
CA GLU A 63 9.52 17.99 -10.42
C GLU A 63 10.70 17.24 -11.04
N VAL A 64 10.70 15.91 -10.94
CA VAL A 64 11.80 15.07 -11.41
C VAL A 64 11.35 14.29 -12.63
N SER A 65 11.71 14.78 -13.82
CA SER A 65 11.49 14.02 -15.05
C SER A 65 12.39 12.77 -15.10
N GLN A 66 11.92 11.73 -15.80
CA GLN A 66 12.71 10.50 -15.98
C GLN A 66 14.08 10.77 -16.61
N LYS A 67 14.15 11.71 -17.57
CA LYS A 67 15.41 12.11 -18.22
C LYS A 67 16.39 12.75 -17.24
N ALA A 68 15.91 13.62 -16.34
CA ALA A 68 16.72 14.24 -15.30
C ALA A 68 17.26 13.21 -14.30
N ALA A 69 16.42 12.25 -13.89
CA ALA A 69 16.82 11.16 -13.00
C ALA A 69 17.88 10.25 -13.64
N VAL A 70 17.75 9.93 -14.93
CA VAL A 70 18.73 9.14 -15.69
C VAL A 70 20.06 9.88 -15.81
N ALA A 71 20.02 11.18 -16.12
CA ALA A 71 21.21 12.02 -16.20
C ALA A 71 21.97 12.09 -14.86
N SER A 72 21.24 12.25 -13.74
CA SER A 72 21.87 12.26 -12.41
C SER A 72 22.40 10.91 -11.96
N ALA A 73 21.85 9.80 -12.47
CA ALA A 73 22.30 8.46 -12.15
C ALA A 73 23.53 8.03 -12.97
N CYS A 74 23.88 8.79 -14.01
CA CYS A 74 24.99 8.50 -14.95
C CYS A 74 24.92 7.07 -15.54
N ILE A 75 23.71 6.60 -15.87
CA ILE A 75 23.49 5.27 -16.48
C ILE A 75 22.67 5.36 -17.76
N SER A 76 22.68 4.29 -18.56
CA SER A 76 21.85 4.20 -19.76
C SER A 76 20.35 4.20 -19.40
N GLN A 77 19.51 4.73 -20.30
CA GLN A 77 18.05 4.74 -20.14
C GLN A 77 17.47 3.33 -19.91
N ASN A 78 18.05 2.33 -20.57
CA ASN A 78 17.61 0.94 -20.49
C ASN A 78 17.94 0.33 -19.12
N ASP A 79 19.15 0.56 -18.61
CA ASP A 79 19.55 0.05 -17.29
C ASP A 79 18.82 0.78 -16.17
N PHE A 80 18.53 2.08 -16.36
CA PHE A 80 17.67 2.83 -15.45
C PHE A 80 16.28 2.23 -15.35
N THR A 81 15.66 1.90 -16.49
CA THR A 81 14.32 1.31 -16.52
C THR A 81 14.29 -0.07 -15.87
N LYS A 82 15.34 -0.89 -16.09
CA LYS A 82 15.49 -2.19 -15.42
C LYS A 82 15.65 -2.02 -13.90
N ALA A 83 16.55 -1.15 -13.47
CA ALA A 83 16.79 -0.86 -12.05
C ALA A 83 15.52 -0.33 -11.36
N LEU A 84 14.80 0.57 -12.02
CA LEU A 84 13.53 1.11 -11.55
C LEU A 84 12.46 0.02 -11.40
N ASN A 85 12.36 -0.92 -12.33
CA ASN A 85 11.46 -2.06 -12.20
C ASN A 85 11.86 -3.00 -11.05
N VAL A 86 13.16 -3.22 -10.82
CA VAL A 86 13.64 -4.00 -9.66
C VAL A 86 13.29 -3.29 -8.36
N VAL A 87 13.52 -1.98 -8.26
CA VAL A 87 13.18 -1.18 -7.07
C VAL A 87 11.67 -1.18 -6.83
N ARG A 88 10.83 -1.01 -7.86
CA ARG A 88 9.37 -1.12 -7.74
C ARG A 88 8.93 -2.50 -7.24
N LYS A 89 9.54 -3.58 -7.73
CA LYS A 89 9.25 -4.94 -7.22
C LYS A 89 9.73 -5.15 -5.79
N ALA A 90 10.90 -4.61 -5.43
CA ALA A 90 11.49 -4.73 -4.09
C ALA A 90 10.73 -3.95 -3.02
N LEU A 91 10.26 -2.75 -3.38
CA LEU A 91 9.34 -1.97 -2.57
C LEU A 91 7.94 -2.59 -2.57
N GLY A 92 7.63 -3.44 -3.55
CA GLY A 92 6.29 -3.98 -3.74
C GLY A 92 5.28 -2.86 -4.01
N PRO A 93 3.99 -3.09 -3.76
CA PRO A 93 2.97 -2.03 -3.86
C PRO A 93 3.14 -0.91 -2.82
N MET A 94 4.25 -0.84 -2.06
CA MET A 94 4.45 0.16 -0.98
C MET A 94 4.51 1.62 -1.45
N GLY A 95 4.64 1.92 -2.75
CA GLY A 95 4.70 3.31 -3.23
C GLY A 95 3.37 3.88 -3.72
N ARG A 96 2.45 3.05 -4.23
CA ARG A 96 1.11 3.53 -4.59
C ARG A 96 0.21 3.37 -3.38
N GLN A 97 0.39 4.25 -2.39
CA GLN A 97 -0.69 4.76 -1.55
C GLN A 97 -1.83 3.76 -1.28
N HIS A 98 -1.54 2.55 -0.77
CA HIS A 98 -2.60 1.76 -0.14
C HIS A 98 -3.03 2.39 1.20
N THR A 99 -2.36 3.48 1.62
CA THR A 99 -2.71 4.29 2.78
C THR A 99 -3.24 5.68 2.44
N ARG A 100 -2.98 6.24 1.24
CA ARG A 100 -3.73 7.44 0.80
C ARG A 100 -4.99 6.86 0.18
N GLY A 101 -6.08 6.95 0.92
CA GLY A 101 -7.36 6.34 0.57
C GLY A 101 -7.65 6.45 -0.92
N LEU A 102 -8.11 5.35 -1.51
CA LEU A 102 -8.64 5.34 -2.85
C LEU A 102 -9.69 6.46 -2.94
N ASN A 103 -9.47 7.43 -3.81
CA ASN A 103 -10.31 8.62 -3.91
C ASN A 103 -11.16 8.53 -5.19
N TYR A 104 -12.41 8.96 -5.13
CA TYR A 104 -13.30 8.98 -6.29
C TYR A 104 -12.72 9.78 -7.47
N ARG A 105 -12.05 10.91 -7.21
CA ARG A 105 -11.40 11.73 -8.26
C ARG A 105 -10.33 10.94 -9.03
N SER A 106 -9.53 10.10 -8.36
CA SER A 106 -8.51 9.31 -9.05
C SER A 106 -9.12 8.19 -9.87
N LEU A 107 -10.21 7.57 -9.39
CA LEU A 107 -10.97 6.57 -10.16
C LEU A 107 -11.60 7.18 -11.41
N ILE A 108 -12.31 8.32 -11.27
CA ILE A 108 -12.93 9.03 -12.39
C ILE A 108 -11.90 9.39 -13.46
N GLY A 109 -10.73 9.92 -13.07
CA GLY A 109 -9.65 10.24 -13.99
C GLY A 109 -9.03 9.01 -14.66
N THR A 110 -8.89 7.90 -13.93
CA THR A 110 -8.31 6.65 -14.45
C THR A 110 -9.24 5.97 -15.47
N TYR A 111 -10.54 5.94 -15.19
CA TYR A 111 -11.54 5.27 -16.02
C TYR A 111 -12.27 6.22 -16.99
N ARG A 112 -11.91 7.51 -17.01
CA ARG A 112 -12.47 8.55 -17.89
C ARG A 112 -14.00 8.64 -17.82
N VAL A 113 -14.55 8.59 -16.62
CA VAL A 113 -16.00 8.73 -16.40
C VAL A 113 -16.42 10.16 -16.70
N MET A 114 -17.42 10.33 -17.56
CA MET A 114 -17.98 11.62 -17.95
C MET A 114 -19.50 11.62 -17.71
N PRO A 115 -20.07 12.70 -17.16
CA PRO A 115 -19.41 13.94 -16.74
C PRO A 115 -18.81 13.83 -15.32
N ALA A 116 -17.61 14.39 -15.13
CA ALA A 116 -16.73 14.03 -14.01
C ALA A 116 -17.13 14.62 -12.64
N GLU A 117 -17.68 15.84 -12.60
CA GLU A 117 -18.03 16.48 -11.32
C GLU A 117 -19.38 15.95 -10.80
N GLU A 118 -20.34 15.72 -11.68
CA GLU A 118 -21.64 15.12 -11.35
C GLU A 118 -21.45 13.66 -10.87
N ALA A 119 -20.61 12.88 -11.56
CA ALA A 119 -20.27 11.53 -11.11
C ALA A 119 -19.64 11.53 -9.70
N LEU A 120 -18.82 12.54 -9.38
CA LEU A 120 -18.22 12.69 -8.06
C LEU A 120 -19.27 13.02 -6.99
N GLU A 121 -20.24 13.89 -7.30
CA GLU A 121 -21.35 14.22 -6.41
C GLU A 121 -22.22 12.99 -6.14
N TRP A 122 -22.59 12.25 -7.18
CA TRP A 122 -23.32 10.99 -7.06
C TRP A 122 -22.59 9.97 -6.19
N MET A 123 -21.26 9.86 -6.30
CA MET A 123 -20.45 8.97 -5.46
C MET A 123 -20.50 9.37 -3.98
N ARG A 124 -20.48 10.67 -3.67
CA ARG A 124 -20.60 11.18 -2.30
C ARG A 124 -22.02 11.02 -1.75
N GLU A 125 -23.03 11.23 -2.58
CA GLU A 125 -24.44 11.03 -2.21
C GLU A 125 -24.72 9.56 -1.93
N ALA A 126 -24.26 8.65 -2.78
CA ALA A 126 -24.35 7.21 -2.56
C ALA A 126 -23.64 6.79 -1.26
N GLU A 127 -22.43 7.30 -1.01
CA GLU A 127 -21.70 7.01 0.22
C GLU A 127 -22.42 7.49 1.49
N SER A 128 -23.06 8.66 1.43
CA SER A 128 -23.80 9.24 2.56
C SER A 128 -25.15 8.55 2.79
N SER A 129 -25.70 7.91 1.76
CA SER A 129 -27.01 7.22 1.83
C SER A 129 -26.92 5.83 2.44
N ILE A 130 -25.72 5.23 2.49
CA ILE A 130 -25.52 3.91 3.09
C ILE A 130 -25.64 4.01 4.62
N PRO A 131 -26.62 3.36 5.25
CA PRO A 131 -26.72 3.33 6.69
C PRO A 131 -25.50 2.62 7.26
N LYS A 132 -24.84 3.23 8.24
CA LYS A 132 -23.67 2.66 8.95
C LYS A 132 -22.47 2.44 8.01
N VAL A 133 -22.20 3.40 7.12
CA VAL A 133 -21.01 3.39 6.25
C VAL A 133 -19.71 3.12 7.02
N ASP A 134 -19.57 3.66 8.24
CA ASP A 134 -18.41 3.43 9.11
C ASP A 134 -18.27 1.96 9.52
N MET A 135 -19.37 1.26 9.77
CA MET A 135 -19.33 -0.18 10.06
C MET A 135 -18.95 -0.98 8.82
N LEU A 136 -19.43 -0.59 7.64
CA LEU A 136 -19.02 -1.22 6.38
C LEU A 136 -17.54 -1.00 6.08
N ARG A 137 -17.01 0.21 6.33
CA ARG A 137 -15.57 0.54 6.22
C ARG A 137 -14.70 -0.13 7.29
N THR A 138 -15.29 -0.48 8.43
CA THR A 138 -14.59 -1.24 9.49
C THR A 138 -14.57 -2.73 9.14
N ARG A 139 -15.69 -3.25 8.62
CA ARG A 139 -15.83 -4.66 8.23
C ARG A 139 -15.11 -4.99 6.93
N HIS A 140 -15.13 -4.05 5.98
CA HIS A 140 -14.50 -4.15 4.67
C HIS A 140 -13.50 -2.99 4.54
N GLN A 141 -12.34 -3.22 3.93
CA GLN A 141 -11.35 -2.17 3.74
C GLN A 141 -11.99 -0.96 3.03
N ALA A 142 -11.63 0.28 3.42
CA ALA A 142 -12.20 1.49 2.83
C ALA A 142 -12.11 1.51 1.29
N SER A 143 -11.00 1.01 0.73
CA SER A 143 -10.80 0.82 -0.71
C SER A 143 -11.87 -0.06 -1.37
N THR A 144 -12.32 -1.11 -0.67
CA THR A 144 -13.38 -2.02 -1.15
C THR A 144 -14.70 -1.27 -1.29
N VAL A 145 -15.04 -0.45 -0.29
CA VAL A 145 -16.28 0.34 -0.30
C VAL A 145 -16.23 1.39 -1.42
N THR A 146 -15.13 2.14 -1.54
CA THR A 146 -14.95 3.14 -2.60
C THR A 146 -15.01 2.51 -4.00
N CYS A 147 -14.33 1.39 -4.24
CA CYS A 147 -14.38 0.70 -5.54
C CYS A 147 -15.78 0.17 -5.85
N ALA A 148 -16.51 -0.35 -4.85
CA ALA A 148 -17.88 -0.83 -5.03
C ALA A 148 -18.84 0.31 -5.39
N ILE A 149 -18.79 1.44 -4.67
CA ILE A 149 -19.59 2.63 -4.98
C ILE A 149 -19.29 3.15 -6.39
N PHE A 150 -18.00 3.24 -6.74
CA PHE A 150 -17.57 3.68 -8.07
C PHE A 150 -18.13 2.79 -9.18
N HIS A 151 -18.01 1.46 -9.04
CA HIS A 151 -18.53 0.51 -10.02
C HIS A 151 -20.05 0.57 -10.12
N TRP A 152 -20.74 0.65 -8.98
CA TRP A 152 -22.19 0.74 -8.92
C TRP A 152 -22.72 1.97 -9.66
N ILE A 153 -22.07 3.13 -9.50
CA ILE A 153 -22.42 4.34 -10.25
C ILE A 153 -22.10 4.20 -11.73
N CYS A 154 -20.94 3.62 -12.10
CA CYS A 154 -20.62 3.36 -13.51
C CYS A 154 -21.65 2.46 -14.17
N GLN A 155 -22.22 1.50 -13.43
CA GLN A 155 -23.27 0.61 -13.90
C GLN A 155 -24.59 1.37 -14.13
N ILE A 156 -24.95 2.32 -13.26
CA ILE A 156 -26.14 3.16 -13.42
C ILE A 156 -25.98 4.14 -14.59
N MET A 157 -24.78 4.68 -14.77
CA MET A 157 -24.43 5.58 -15.88
C MET A 157 -24.20 4.86 -17.21
N GLU A 158 -24.28 3.52 -17.24
CA GLU A 158 -24.02 2.69 -18.42
C GLU A 158 -22.63 2.92 -19.05
N VAL A 159 -21.62 3.25 -18.23
CA VAL A 159 -20.26 3.49 -18.71
C VAL A 159 -19.61 2.17 -19.11
N GLN A 160 -19.41 1.99 -20.42
CA GLN A 160 -18.74 0.81 -20.96
C GLN A 160 -17.24 0.81 -20.60
N GLY A 161 -16.71 -0.34 -20.21
CA GLY A 161 -15.26 -0.55 -20.00
C GLY A 161 -14.82 -0.78 -18.56
N VAL A 162 -15.68 -0.52 -17.57
CA VAL A 162 -15.38 -0.85 -16.17
C VAL A 162 -15.80 -2.29 -15.88
N GLN A 163 -14.84 -3.21 -15.91
CA GLN A 163 -15.08 -4.63 -15.58
C GLN A 163 -14.85 -4.88 -14.09
N GLU A 164 -15.80 -5.53 -13.42
CA GLU A 164 -15.73 -5.86 -11.97
C GLU A 164 -14.40 -6.54 -11.60
N LYS A 165 -14.00 -7.56 -12.37
CA LYS A 165 -12.81 -8.38 -12.11
C LYS A 165 -11.51 -7.56 -12.23
N SER A 166 -11.41 -6.71 -13.25
CA SER A 166 -10.21 -5.90 -13.46
C SER A 166 -10.09 -4.80 -12.42
N LEU A 167 -11.20 -4.16 -12.05
CA LEU A 167 -11.24 -3.17 -10.98
C LEU A 167 -10.76 -3.77 -9.65
N CYS A 168 -11.29 -4.95 -9.28
CA CYS A 168 -10.88 -5.64 -8.06
C CYS A 168 -9.40 -6.02 -8.08
N GLN A 169 -8.91 -6.57 -9.20
CA GLN A 169 -7.51 -6.97 -9.35
C GLN A 169 -6.54 -5.78 -9.30
N ASN A 170 -6.88 -4.67 -9.96
CA ASN A 170 -6.04 -3.47 -10.04
C ASN A 170 -5.88 -2.79 -8.68
N HIS A 171 -6.91 -2.86 -7.83
CA HIS A 171 -6.94 -2.20 -6.53
C HIS A 171 -6.76 -3.15 -5.34
N GLY A 172 -6.47 -4.44 -5.60
CA GLY A 172 -6.26 -5.45 -4.55
C GLY A 172 -7.50 -5.71 -3.69
N VAL A 173 -8.69 -5.48 -4.24
CA VAL A 173 -9.96 -5.63 -3.53
C VAL A 173 -10.45 -7.09 -3.63
N PRO A 174 -10.80 -7.74 -2.49
CA PRO A 174 -11.35 -9.08 -2.53
C PRO A 174 -12.76 -9.09 -3.13
N LEU A 175 -12.93 -9.81 -4.24
CA LEU A 175 -14.20 -9.98 -4.97
C LEU A 175 -15.42 -10.34 -4.10
N PRO A 176 -15.35 -11.26 -3.11
CA PRO A 176 -16.52 -11.56 -2.28
C PRO A 176 -16.94 -10.39 -1.39
N ALA A 177 -15.99 -9.60 -0.88
CA ALA A 177 -16.30 -8.41 -0.08
C ALA A 177 -16.90 -7.31 -0.97
N PHE A 178 -16.33 -7.12 -2.17
CA PHE A 178 -16.86 -6.21 -3.18
C PHE A 178 -18.33 -6.50 -3.50
N LYS A 179 -18.66 -7.75 -3.84
CA LYS A 179 -20.04 -8.17 -4.12
C LYS A 179 -20.97 -8.00 -2.93
N SER A 180 -20.48 -8.20 -1.71
CA SER A 180 -21.26 -7.94 -0.49
C SER A 180 -21.62 -6.47 -0.34
N VAL A 181 -20.71 -5.55 -0.68
CA VAL A 181 -20.97 -4.10 -0.63
C VAL A 181 -21.93 -3.68 -1.75
N ILE A 182 -21.78 -4.21 -2.97
CA ILE A 182 -22.72 -3.95 -4.08
C ILE A 182 -24.14 -4.37 -3.70
N LYS A 183 -24.32 -5.56 -3.11
CA LYS A 183 -25.66 -6.00 -2.63
C LYS A 183 -26.26 -5.09 -1.57
N ALA A 184 -25.42 -4.47 -0.72
CA ALA A 184 -25.89 -3.50 0.26
C ALA A 184 -26.30 -2.18 -0.42
N LEU A 185 -25.52 -1.73 -1.41
CA LEU A 185 -25.84 -0.55 -2.23
C LEU A 185 -27.16 -0.72 -2.98
N ASP A 186 -27.36 -1.87 -3.64
CA ASP A 186 -28.60 -2.16 -4.36
C ASP A 186 -29.82 -2.18 -3.43
N LYS A 187 -29.65 -2.50 -2.15
CA LYS A 187 -30.75 -2.53 -1.19
C LYS A 187 -31.05 -1.16 -0.58
N ASP A 188 -30.00 -0.42 -0.22
CA ASP A 188 -30.13 0.78 0.61
C ASP A 188 -30.10 2.09 -0.22
N CYS A 189 -29.61 2.04 -1.47
CA CYS A 189 -29.40 3.22 -2.33
C CYS A 189 -30.34 3.27 -3.57
N ASP A 190 -31.44 2.53 -3.58
CA ASP A 190 -32.42 2.53 -4.69
C ASP A 190 -32.95 3.94 -5.02
N ALA A 191 -33.20 4.77 -4.00
CA ALA A 191 -33.65 6.14 -4.18
C ALA A 191 -32.59 7.02 -4.89
N VAL A 192 -31.32 6.81 -4.57
CA VAL A 192 -30.19 7.50 -5.22
C VAL A 192 -30.07 7.04 -6.67
N ALA A 193 -30.20 5.73 -6.93
CA ALA A 193 -30.18 5.19 -8.28
C ALA A 193 -31.32 5.77 -9.15
N GLY A 194 -32.52 5.89 -8.61
CA GLY A 194 -33.65 6.52 -9.29
C GLY A 194 -33.39 7.98 -9.65
N ARG A 195 -32.84 8.76 -8.72
CA ARG A 195 -32.49 10.17 -8.93
C ARG A 195 -31.42 10.35 -10.01
N ILE A 196 -30.35 9.55 -9.97
CA ILE A 196 -29.27 9.59 -10.97
C ILE A 196 -29.84 9.28 -12.36
N LYS A 197 -30.69 8.26 -12.49
CA LYS A 197 -31.33 7.91 -13.77
C LYS A 197 -32.21 9.04 -14.29
N SER A 198 -32.99 9.70 -13.43
CA SER A 198 -33.80 10.86 -13.82
C SER A 198 -32.94 12.03 -14.29
N GLN A 199 -31.84 12.34 -13.58
CA GLN A 199 -30.92 13.40 -13.98
C GLN A 199 -30.21 13.08 -15.31
N LEU A 200 -29.77 11.84 -15.51
CA LEU A 200 -29.21 11.39 -16.80
C LEU A 200 -30.22 11.52 -17.94
N GLN A 201 -31.48 11.16 -17.70
CA GLN A 201 -32.55 11.32 -18.69
C GLN A 201 -32.83 12.80 -19.00
N GLU A 202 -32.81 13.67 -18.00
CA GLU A 202 -32.96 15.12 -18.18
C GLU A 202 -31.80 15.71 -18.98
N MET A 203 -30.55 15.33 -18.67
CA MET A 203 -29.36 15.76 -19.42
C MET A 203 -29.40 15.29 -20.87
N ASN A 204 -29.83 14.05 -21.11
CA ASN A 204 -29.98 13.51 -22.47
C ASN A 204 -31.10 14.20 -23.25
N SER A 205 -32.18 14.62 -22.59
CA SER A 205 -33.30 15.33 -23.22
C SER A 205 -32.99 16.80 -23.51
N SER A 206 -32.26 17.46 -22.60
CA SER A 206 -31.80 18.85 -22.72
C SER A 206 -30.68 19.02 -23.77
N GLY A 207 -29.94 17.95 -24.06
CA GLY A 207 -28.88 17.91 -25.07
C GLY A 207 -29.36 18.01 -26.52
N THR A 208 -30.67 17.95 -26.79
CA THR A 208 -31.18 18.36 -28.10
C THR A 208 -31.03 19.88 -28.16
N PRO A 209 -30.13 20.45 -28.98
CA PRO A 209 -30.07 21.89 -29.14
C PRO A 209 -31.44 22.30 -29.64
N SER A 210 -32.25 22.89 -28.74
CA SER A 210 -33.52 23.49 -29.10
C SER A 210 -33.17 24.43 -30.23
N LYS A 211 -33.53 24.02 -31.45
CA LYS A 211 -33.31 24.70 -32.72
C LYS A 211 -33.41 26.18 -32.40
N PRO A 212 -32.32 26.97 -32.53
CA PRO A 212 -32.25 28.32 -31.99
C PRO A 212 -33.54 28.98 -32.42
N ARG A 213 -34.39 29.29 -31.43
CA ARG A 213 -35.71 29.84 -31.67
C ARG A 213 -35.46 31.09 -32.50
N THR A 214 -35.66 30.98 -33.80
CA THR A 214 -35.54 32.06 -34.75
C THR A 214 -36.48 33.10 -34.21
N ARG A 215 -35.93 34.13 -33.56
CA ARG A 215 -36.71 35.30 -33.20
C ARG A 215 -37.36 35.74 -34.51
N PRO A 216 -38.68 35.96 -34.57
CA PRO A 216 -39.27 36.66 -35.69
C PRO A 216 -38.63 38.05 -35.70
N SER A 217 -37.58 38.20 -36.49
CA SER A 217 -37.00 39.49 -36.83
C SER A 217 -38.04 40.17 -37.70
N THR A 218 -38.89 40.96 -37.05
CA THR A 218 -39.64 42.01 -37.70
C THR A 218 -38.62 42.98 -38.28
N SER A 219 -38.41 42.87 -39.59
CA SER A 219 -37.84 43.96 -40.38
C SER A 219 -38.64 45.25 -40.13
N PRO A 220 -38.03 46.43 -40.29
CA PRO A 220 -38.34 47.13 -41.54
C PRO A 220 -37.15 47.82 -42.21
N GLN A 221 -37.18 47.68 -43.54
CA GLN A 221 -36.84 48.66 -44.56
C GLN A 221 -35.37 49.10 -44.80
N LYS A 222 -34.95 48.73 -46.03
CA LYS A 222 -34.32 49.58 -47.06
C LYS A 222 -32.95 50.19 -46.72
N SER A 223 -31.92 49.70 -47.41
CA SER A 223 -31.30 50.45 -48.52
C SER A 223 -30.34 49.57 -49.33
N PRO A 224 -30.20 49.81 -50.65
CA PRO A 224 -29.36 49.02 -51.55
C PRO A 224 -28.02 49.73 -51.86
N SER A 225 -26.91 49.00 -51.82
CA SER A 225 -25.71 49.28 -52.61
C SER A 225 -24.85 48.02 -52.62
N LYS A 226 -24.85 47.28 -53.72
CA LYS A 226 -24.00 47.47 -54.91
C LYS A 226 -22.56 47.00 -54.69
N SER A 227 -22.13 46.24 -55.70
CA SER A 227 -20.76 45.82 -56.04
C SER A 227 -20.32 44.52 -55.36
N ALA A 228 -20.43 43.36 -55.99
CA ALA A 228 -19.71 42.88 -57.19
C ALA A 228 -18.23 42.59 -56.92
N MET A 229 -17.87 41.32 -57.14
CA MET A 229 -16.60 40.68 -57.56
C MET A 229 -16.52 39.34 -56.80
N LYS A 230 -17.08 38.24 -57.31
CA LYS A 230 -16.53 37.39 -58.38
C LYS A 230 -15.06 37.01 -58.11
N ALA A 231 -14.85 35.89 -57.42
CA ALA A 231 -13.72 35.01 -57.70
C ALA A 231 -14.20 33.56 -57.58
N LYS A 232 -14.07 32.86 -58.70
CA LYS A 232 -14.43 31.49 -58.99
C LYS A 232 -13.10 30.76 -59.11
N SER A 233 -12.87 29.76 -58.29
CA SER A 233 -11.78 28.77 -58.44
C SER A 233 -12.30 27.53 -57.73
N GLN A 234 -12.96 26.60 -58.40
CA GLN A 234 -12.47 25.74 -59.49
C GLN A 234 -11.30 24.86 -59.03
N ASP A 235 -11.62 23.57 -58.98
CA ASP A 235 -10.80 22.37 -59.17
C ASP A 235 -9.51 22.21 -58.35
N ILE A 236 -9.40 21.09 -57.64
CA ILE A 236 -8.54 19.95 -58.02
C ILE A 236 -8.49 18.99 -56.82
N THR A 237 -9.29 17.94 -56.89
CA THR A 237 -8.96 16.62 -56.35
C THR A 237 -7.65 16.13 -56.96
N PRO A 238 -6.78 15.47 -56.18
CA PRO A 238 -6.02 14.37 -56.71
C PRO A 238 -6.38 13.09 -55.98
N ALA A 239 -7.16 12.26 -56.69
CA ALA A 239 -6.98 10.82 -56.60
C ALA A 239 -5.58 10.49 -57.13
N LYS A 240 -4.83 9.63 -56.44
CA LYS A 240 -4.36 8.36 -57.01
C LYS A 240 -3.59 7.46 -56.02
N PRO A 241 -3.55 6.15 -56.31
CA PRO A 241 -3.27 5.04 -55.40
C PRO A 241 -1.85 4.47 -55.59
N LEU A 242 -1.42 3.53 -54.72
CA LEU A 242 -0.78 2.26 -55.09
C LEU A 242 -0.37 1.50 -53.80
N THR A 243 -0.99 0.35 -53.53
CA THR A 243 -0.39 -1.00 -53.54
C THR A 243 0.80 -1.24 -52.63
N LEU A 244 0.65 -2.16 -51.67
CA LEU A 244 1.55 -3.32 -51.55
C LEU A 244 0.82 -4.47 -50.85
N LYS A 245 0.65 -5.55 -51.63
CA LYS A 245 0.11 -6.86 -51.24
C LYS A 245 1.23 -7.70 -50.61
N ARG A 246 0.93 -8.43 -49.54
CA ARG A 246 1.40 -9.79 -49.23
C ARG A 246 0.50 -10.30 -48.09
N ALA A 247 -0.62 -10.96 -48.39
CA ALA A 247 -0.75 -12.37 -48.78
C ALA A 247 -0.64 -13.33 -47.58
N VAL A 248 -1.81 -13.89 -47.23
CA VAL A 248 -2.10 -15.31 -46.92
C VAL A 248 -1.44 -15.85 -45.63
N VAL A 249 -2.17 -16.28 -44.61
CA VAL A 249 -2.96 -17.53 -44.46
C VAL A 249 -4.08 -17.22 -43.43
N ALA A 250 -5.40 -17.29 -43.65
CA ALA A 250 -6.28 -18.36 -44.16
C ALA A 250 -6.31 -19.62 -43.29
N PHE A 251 -7.09 -19.61 -42.20
CA PHE A 251 -7.86 -20.79 -41.78
C PHE A 251 -9.19 -20.36 -41.18
N SER A 252 -10.24 -20.85 -41.83
CA SER A 252 -11.66 -20.72 -41.51
C SER A 252 -12.15 -22.03 -40.87
N HIS A 253 -13.37 -21.99 -40.32
CA HIS A 253 -14.20 -23.09 -39.79
C HIS A 253 -13.86 -23.46 -38.32
N SER A 254 -14.79 -23.68 -37.40
CA SER A 254 -16.14 -24.23 -37.52
C SER A 254 -16.99 -23.87 -36.30
N THR A 255 -18.26 -23.57 -36.53
CA THR A 255 -19.38 -23.74 -35.58
C THR A 255 -19.70 -25.22 -35.39
N ILE A 256 -20.09 -25.62 -34.16
CA ILE A 256 -20.81 -26.84 -33.69
C ILE A 256 -20.48 -26.86 -32.19
N ASP A 257 -21.39 -26.46 -31.30
CA ASP A 257 -22.57 -27.18 -30.80
C ASP A 257 -22.23 -28.56 -30.19
N ASP A 258 -22.76 -28.73 -28.98
CA ASP A 258 -23.13 -29.98 -28.34
C ASP A 258 -22.13 -30.92 -27.62
N LEU A 259 -22.60 -31.27 -26.42
CA LEU A 259 -22.41 -32.46 -25.57
C LEU A 259 -21.02 -32.91 -25.05
N ASP A 260 -20.99 -32.91 -23.70
CA ASP A 260 -20.69 -34.01 -22.79
C ASP A 260 -19.38 -34.84 -22.84
N ASP A 261 -19.10 -35.36 -21.65
CA ASP A 261 -18.28 -36.52 -21.32
C ASP A 261 -16.76 -36.37 -21.16
N THR A 262 -16.41 -36.27 -19.87
CA THR A 262 -15.50 -37.18 -19.14
C THR A 262 -13.98 -37.18 -19.37
N LEU A 263 -13.31 -37.48 -18.24
CA LEU A 263 -11.94 -38.00 -18.06
C LEU A 263 -10.79 -36.99 -17.86
N LEU A 264 -10.62 -36.65 -16.58
CA LEU A 264 -9.42 -36.83 -15.71
C LEU A 264 -8.00 -36.38 -16.19
N PRO A 265 -7.10 -36.08 -15.22
CA PRO A 265 -5.93 -35.25 -15.45
C PRO A 265 -4.65 -36.07 -15.70
N GLU A 266 -3.75 -35.55 -16.54
CA GLU A 266 -2.42 -36.11 -16.72
C GLU A 266 -1.32 -35.09 -16.37
N THR A 267 -0.70 -35.31 -15.21
CA THR A 267 0.57 -34.69 -14.80
C THR A 267 1.74 -35.24 -15.61
N PRO A 268 2.82 -34.44 -15.79
CA PRO A 268 4.15 -35.05 -15.82
C PRO A 268 5.13 -34.36 -14.85
N THR A 269 5.33 -35.04 -13.72
CA THR A 269 6.59 -35.58 -13.23
C THR A 269 7.88 -35.14 -13.97
N LYS A 270 8.71 -34.28 -13.32
CA LYS A 270 10.17 -34.37 -13.49
C LYS A 270 10.93 -33.82 -12.27
N ARG A 271 11.22 -34.73 -11.34
CA ARG A 271 12.19 -34.53 -10.24
C ARG A 271 13.60 -34.33 -10.83
N ARG A 272 14.25 -33.21 -10.55
CA ARG A 272 15.70 -33.05 -10.74
C ARG A 272 16.40 -33.16 -9.39
N ARG A 273 17.15 -34.25 -9.24
CA ARG A 273 18.00 -34.64 -8.12
C ARG A 273 19.23 -33.73 -8.14
N VAL A 274 19.45 -32.93 -7.10
CA VAL A 274 20.70 -32.15 -6.92
C VAL A 274 21.32 -32.54 -5.59
N GLY A 275 22.58 -32.97 -5.66
CA GLY A 275 23.31 -33.65 -4.60
C GLY A 275 23.68 -32.77 -3.42
N SER A 276 23.80 -33.44 -2.28
CA SER A 276 24.30 -32.91 -1.01
C SER A 276 25.82 -32.75 -1.03
N PRO A 277 26.38 -31.65 -0.48
CA PRO A 277 27.79 -31.58 -0.13
C PRO A 277 28.04 -32.10 1.29
N SER A 278 29.18 -32.77 1.37
CA SER A 278 29.82 -33.52 2.44
C SER A 278 30.16 -32.72 3.72
N LYS A 279 30.01 -33.42 4.85
CA LYS A 279 30.57 -33.12 6.18
C LYS A 279 32.11 -33.19 6.19
N PRO A 280 32.75 -32.30 6.95
CA PRO A 280 33.74 -32.69 7.97
C PRO A 280 33.36 -32.03 9.31
N GLY A 281 33.72 -32.46 10.51
CA GLY A 281 34.65 -33.43 11.05
C GLY A 281 34.60 -33.20 12.58
N ALA A 282 34.85 -34.25 13.36
CA ALA A 282 34.74 -34.25 14.81
C ALA A 282 35.82 -33.39 15.50
N SER A 283 35.49 -32.72 16.61
CA SER A 283 36.48 -32.26 17.60
C SER A 283 35.86 -31.88 18.96
N VAL A 284 36.21 -32.70 19.95
CA VAL A 284 36.55 -32.37 21.36
C VAL A 284 35.45 -31.98 22.37
N SER A 285 35.47 -32.75 23.47
CA SER A 285 34.65 -32.71 24.69
C SER A 285 34.69 -31.40 25.50
N PRO A 286 33.68 -31.11 26.35
CA PRO A 286 33.83 -30.17 27.45
C PRO A 286 33.98 -30.87 28.81
N ARG A 287 35.05 -30.49 29.53
CA ARG A 287 35.33 -30.82 30.93
C ARG A 287 34.32 -30.16 31.88
N LYS A 288 33.92 -30.91 32.91
CA LYS A 288 33.27 -30.46 34.15
C LYS A 288 34.15 -29.46 34.94
N ARG A 289 33.58 -28.35 35.40
CA ARG A 289 34.00 -27.56 36.59
C ARG A 289 32.75 -26.89 37.17
N THR A 290 32.28 -27.31 38.35
CA THR A 290 32.63 -26.86 39.72
C THR A 290 31.96 -25.53 40.08
N MET A 291 31.11 -25.60 41.11
CA MET A 291 30.29 -24.52 41.69
C MET A 291 31.13 -23.51 42.48
N ALA A 292 30.75 -22.22 42.46
CA ALA A 292 30.86 -21.22 43.54
C ALA A 292 30.21 -19.87 43.09
N PRO A 293 30.07 -18.83 43.95
CA PRO A 293 28.79 -18.42 44.53
C PRO A 293 28.27 -17.06 44.03
N GLN A 294 27.02 -16.77 44.38
CA GLN A 294 26.26 -15.57 44.03
C GLN A 294 26.99 -14.26 44.36
N ARG A 295 27.15 -13.40 43.35
CA ARG A 295 27.48 -11.98 43.50
C ARG A 295 26.28 -11.15 43.09
N THR A 296 25.79 -10.36 44.03
CA THR A 296 24.77 -9.32 43.86
C THR A 296 25.33 -8.20 42.97
N THR A 297 24.60 -7.86 41.91
CA THR A 297 25.00 -6.85 40.93
C THR A 297 24.54 -5.45 41.36
N PRO A 298 25.40 -4.41 41.28
CA PRO A 298 25.14 -3.04 41.74
C PRO A 298 24.25 -2.20 40.81
N SER A 299 23.58 -2.79 39.81
CA SER A 299 22.79 -2.04 38.82
C SER A 299 21.35 -1.74 39.27
N ILE A 300 20.87 -2.38 40.35
CA ILE A 300 19.51 -2.16 40.86
C ILE A 300 19.46 -0.96 41.81
N THR A 301 20.52 -0.70 42.57
CA THR A 301 20.60 0.42 43.52
C THR A 301 20.64 1.80 42.83
N ALA A 302 21.25 1.92 41.65
CA ALA A 302 21.29 3.18 40.91
C ALA A 302 19.91 3.58 40.34
N PHE A 303 19.06 2.60 40.00
CA PHE A 303 17.71 2.86 39.48
C PHE A 303 16.74 3.26 40.60
N GLU A 304 16.85 2.66 41.79
CA GLU A 304 16.04 3.03 42.94
C GLU A 304 16.39 4.42 43.52
N GLN A 305 17.65 4.86 43.40
CA GLN A 305 18.06 6.21 43.80
C GLN A 305 17.52 7.30 42.85
N ALA A 306 17.38 7.02 41.54
CA ALA A 306 16.84 7.99 40.59
C ALA A 306 15.34 8.27 40.76
N ILE A 307 14.57 7.32 41.31
CA ILE A 307 13.13 7.48 41.54
C ILE A 307 12.83 8.26 42.83
N ARG A 308 13.78 8.32 43.78
CA ARG A 308 13.56 9.00 45.07
C ARG A 308 13.74 10.52 45.05
N GLY A 309 14.18 11.12 43.94
CA GLY A 309 14.13 12.57 43.77
C GLY A 309 15.00 13.38 44.75
N ASP A 310 16.00 12.78 45.39
CA ASP A 310 16.95 13.49 46.25
C ASP A 310 18.05 14.13 45.39
N SER A 311 17.79 15.36 44.96
CA SER A 311 18.82 16.25 44.42
C SER A 311 19.72 16.74 45.56
N ALA A 312 20.82 16.04 45.81
CA ALA A 312 21.89 16.56 46.65
C ALA A 312 22.53 17.78 45.94
N SER A 313 22.33 18.96 46.53
CA SER A 313 23.01 20.20 46.18
C SER A 313 24.52 20.05 46.37
N CYS A 314 25.28 20.01 45.27
CA CYS A 314 26.74 20.09 45.35
C CYS A 314 27.20 21.49 44.98
N HIS A 315 27.55 22.20 46.04
CA HIS A 315 28.43 23.34 46.19
C HIS A 315 29.17 23.86 44.93
N GLU A 316 28.91 25.14 44.69
CA GLU A 316 29.73 26.12 43.97
C GLU A 316 31.17 26.15 44.50
N GLN A 317 32.16 25.97 43.61
CA GLN A 317 33.49 26.56 43.77
C GLN A 317 34.27 26.65 42.44
N GLN A 318 34.50 27.91 42.06
CA GLN A 318 35.72 28.49 41.50
C GLN A 318 36.39 27.93 40.23
N LYS A 319 36.35 28.80 39.21
CA LYS A 319 37.43 29.21 38.29
C LYS A 319 38.77 28.45 38.42
N SER A 320 39.17 27.78 37.34
CA SER A 320 40.56 27.86 36.86
C SER A 320 40.63 27.65 35.35
N ALA A 321 41.54 28.42 34.75
CA ALA A 321 41.80 28.49 33.32
C ALA A 321 42.62 27.30 32.79
N PHE A 322 42.57 27.13 31.46
CA PHE A 322 43.48 26.40 30.57
C PHE A 322 43.85 24.95 30.92
N SER A 323 43.50 24.02 30.01
CA SER A 323 44.49 23.32 29.17
C SER A 323 43.80 22.35 28.20
N ILE A 324 44.16 22.47 26.92
CA ILE A 324 43.86 21.52 25.85
C ILE A 324 44.80 20.34 26.05
N ALA A 325 44.24 19.15 26.29
CA ALA A 325 44.99 17.89 26.22
C ALA A 325 44.17 16.83 25.47
N THR A 326 44.65 16.52 24.28
CA THR A 326 44.30 15.35 23.48
C THR A 326 44.61 14.07 24.24
N SER A 327 43.59 13.27 24.53
CA SER A 327 43.76 11.88 24.98
C SER A 327 43.08 10.92 24.02
N SER A 328 43.90 10.01 23.51
CA SER A 328 43.58 8.85 22.71
C SER A 328 42.79 7.83 23.54
N GLY A 329 41.49 7.76 23.31
CA GLY A 329 40.60 6.77 23.91
C GLY A 329 40.63 5.45 23.16
N SER A 330 41.33 4.47 23.75
CA SER A 330 41.31 3.05 23.40
C SER A 330 39.89 2.47 23.42
N HIS A 331 39.45 1.89 22.30
CA HIS A 331 38.17 1.21 22.16
C HIS A 331 38.20 -0.17 22.82
N SER A 332 37.53 -0.30 23.97
CA SER A 332 37.17 -1.58 24.59
C SER A 332 35.87 -2.13 23.96
N PRO A 333 35.83 -3.37 23.44
CA PRO A 333 34.61 -3.97 22.92
C PRO A 333 33.77 -4.58 24.06
N PHE A 334 32.63 -3.95 24.34
CA PHE A 334 31.59 -4.52 25.21
C PHE A 334 30.92 -5.73 24.53
N PRO A 335 30.83 -6.89 25.21
CA PRO A 335 30.05 -8.03 24.73
C PRO A 335 28.55 -7.77 24.96
N GLY A 336 27.77 -7.81 23.88
CA GLY A 336 26.32 -7.66 23.93
C GLY A 336 25.61 -8.84 24.61
N PRO A 337 24.38 -8.63 25.14
CA PRO A 337 23.64 -9.65 25.87
C PRO A 337 23.12 -10.74 24.93
N SER A 338 23.55 -11.98 25.18
CA SER A 338 23.12 -13.18 24.48
C SER A 338 21.74 -13.60 24.99
N THR A 339 20.74 -13.65 24.12
CA THR A 339 19.40 -14.13 24.46
C THR A 339 19.35 -15.67 24.47
N PRO A 340 18.65 -16.33 25.41
CA PRO A 340 18.68 -17.79 25.52
C PRO A 340 17.85 -18.43 24.40
N ARG A 341 18.52 -19.14 23.49
CA ARG A 341 17.85 -20.02 22.52
C ARG A 341 17.29 -21.25 23.24
N HIS A 342 15.97 -21.30 23.37
CA HIS A 342 15.23 -22.46 23.87
C HIS A 342 15.30 -23.59 22.83
N THR A 343 16.14 -24.60 23.06
CA THR A 343 16.17 -25.81 22.23
C THR A 343 14.96 -26.68 22.57
N ARG A 344 14.03 -26.78 21.61
CA ARG A 344 12.86 -27.65 21.68
C ARG A 344 13.29 -29.07 21.38
N SER A 345 13.50 -29.87 22.42
CA SER A 345 13.70 -31.32 22.35
C SER A 345 12.40 -32.00 21.93
N TYR A 346 12.36 -32.51 20.70
CA TYR A 346 11.30 -33.42 20.24
C TYR A 346 11.62 -34.83 20.76
N PRO A 347 10.70 -35.50 21.48
CA PRO A 347 10.85 -36.93 21.76
C PRO A 347 10.63 -37.71 20.46
N SER A 348 11.68 -38.41 20.06
CA SER A 348 11.70 -39.40 18.99
C SER A 348 10.74 -40.55 19.32
N ARG A 349 9.73 -40.73 18.45
CA ARG A 349 8.84 -41.88 18.42
C ARG A 349 9.64 -43.09 17.88
N PRO A 350 9.69 -44.23 18.58
CA PRO A 350 10.36 -45.42 18.06
C PRO A 350 9.59 -45.96 16.85
N ALA A 351 10.37 -46.35 15.84
CA ALA A 351 9.89 -47.09 14.67
C ALA A 351 9.54 -48.50 15.13
N GLU A 352 8.28 -48.90 14.90
CA GLU A 352 7.82 -50.25 15.11
C GLU A 352 7.69 -50.95 13.75
N GLU A 353 8.09 -52.21 13.80
CA GLU A 353 8.58 -53.08 12.76
C GLU A 353 7.42 -53.84 12.09
N LEU A 354 7.65 -54.23 10.83
CA LEU A 354 6.71 -54.97 10.00
C LEU A 354 6.43 -56.38 10.56
N ALA A 355 5.17 -56.81 10.57
CA ALA A 355 4.83 -58.21 10.37
C ALA A 355 3.43 -58.35 9.72
N ALA A 356 3.36 -59.29 8.79
CA ALA A 356 2.24 -59.62 7.92
C ALA A 356 1.28 -60.64 8.55
N MET A 357 0.19 -60.92 7.81
CA MET A 357 -0.78 -62.02 7.96
C MET A 357 -1.76 -61.88 9.13
N GLU A 358 -3.01 -62.31 9.09
CA GLU A 358 -4.01 -62.76 8.10
C GLU A 358 -5.27 -63.05 8.96
N VAL A 359 -6.46 -63.13 8.36
CA VAL A 359 -7.68 -63.78 8.91
C VAL A 359 -8.45 -63.08 10.05
N ASP A 360 -9.61 -62.54 9.64
CA ASP A 360 -10.97 -62.74 10.17
C ASP A 360 -11.18 -63.15 11.65
N GLU A 361 -11.83 -62.27 12.41
CA GLU A 361 -13.07 -62.54 13.18
C GLU A 361 -13.34 -61.41 14.20
N GLN A 362 -14.42 -60.68 13.94
CA GLN A 362 -15.42 -60.20 14.90
C GLN A 362 -14.92 -59.86 16.32
N ARG A 363 -14.23 -58.71 16.47
CA ARG A 363 -13.82 -58.19 17.79
C ARG A 363 -14.66 -56.98 18.18
N SER A 364 -15.53 -57.19 19.17
CA SER A 364 -16.37 -56.21 19.86
C SER A 364 -15.65 -54.87 20.10
N GLU A 365 -16.18 -53.80 19.50
CA GLU A 365 -15.84 -52.40 19.80
C GLU A 365 -16.08 -52.11 21.29
N HIS A 366 -15.03 -52.22 22.10
CA HIS A 366 -15.02 -51.57 23.40
C HIS A 366 -14.82 -50.07 23.18
N ALA A 367 -15.90 -49.32 23.40
CA ALA A 367 -15.91 -47.85 23.38
C ALA A 367 -14.79 -47.29 24.27
N GLU A 368 -13.72 -46.84 23.62
CA GLU A 368 -12.63 -46.14 24.29
C GLU A 368 -13.20 -44.84 24.91
N PRO A 369 -13.01 -44.60 26.22
CA PRO A 369 -13.60 -43.42 26.86
C PRO A 369 -13.03 -42.15 26.21
N PRO A 370 -13.88 -41.18 25.85
CA PRO A 370 -13.46 -40.00 25.11
C PRO A 370 -12.36 -39.27 25.87
N VAL A 371 -11.17 -39.24 25.26
CA VAL A 371 -10.00 -38.53 25.79
C VAL A 371 -10.40 -37.08 26.00
N ARG A 372 -10.53 -36.67 27.27
CA ARG A 372 -10.87 -35.29 27.67
C ARG A 372 -9.80 -34.33 27.16
N LYS A 373 -10.00 -33.79 25.96
CA LYS A 373 -9.21 -32.68 25.42
C LYS A 373 -9.41 -31.51 26.37
N ARG A 374 -8.36 -31.17 27.12
CA ARG A 374 -8.37 -30.00 28.01
C ARG A 374 -8.68 -28.78 27.16
N PHE A 375 -9.86 -28.21 27.36
CA PHE A 375 -10.31 -27.01 26.67
C PHE A 375 -9.34 -25.89 27.03
N ARG A 376 -8.45 -25.54 26.10
CA ARG A 376 -7.60 -24.35 26.16
C ARG A 376 -8.34 -23.31 25.33
N PRO A 377 -9.03 -22.32 25.92
CA PRO A 377 -9.71 -21.30 25.15
C PRO A 377 -8.69 -20.57 24.26
N VAL A 378 -8.73 -20.81 22.96
CA VAL A 378 -7.72 -20.33 21.98
C VAL A 378 -7.79 -18.80 21.79
N PHE A 379 -8.75 -18.11 22.43
CA PHE A 379 -9.01 -16.68 22.22
C PHE A 379 -8.97 -15.80 23.48
N LEU A 380 -8.60 -16.34 24.66
CA LEU A 380 -8.42 -15.48 25.85
C LEU A 380 -7.21 -14.54 25.70
N ASP A 381 -6.22 -14.94 24.90
CA ASP A 381 -5.01 -14.14 24.69
C ASP A 381 -5.33 -12.83 23.96
N GLN A 382 -6.21 -12.85 22.93
CA GLN A 382 -6.63 -11.62 22.23
C GLN A 382 -7.32 -10.62 23.16
N GLN A 383 -8.06 -11.08 24.16
CA GLN A 383 -8.69 -10.20 25.13
C GLN A 383 -7.65 -9.50 26.03
N GLN A 384 -6.53 -10.18 26.33
CA GLN A 384 -5.39 -9.61 27.05
C GLN A 384 -4.64 -8.55 26.24
N TRP A 385 -4.59 -8.68 24.91
CA TRP A 385 -4.03 -7.64 24.02
C TRP A 385 -4.96 -6.44 23.84
N CYS A 386 -6.28 -6.64 23.94
CA CYS A 386 -7.26 -5.55 23.83
C CYS A 386 -7.49 -4.80 25.15
N SER A 387 -7.22 -5.42 26.31
CA SER A 387 -7.20 -4.69 27.59
C SER A 387 -6.00 -3.75 27.61
N ARG A 388 -6.25 -2.43 27.53
CA ARG A 388 -5.22 -1.41 27.73
C ARG A 388 -4.51 -1.68 29.07
N ASP A 389 -3.18 -1.68 29.04
CA ASP A 389 -2.36 -1.84 30.26
C ASP A 389 -2.82 -0.79 31.31
N PRO A 390 -3.20 -1.22 32.53
CA PRO A 390 -3.60 -0.30 33.60
C PRO A 390 -2.57 0.80 33.88
N LYS A 391 -1.29 0.56 33.61
CA LYS A 391 -0.24 1.58 33.73
C LYS A 391 -0.37 2.66 32.66
N LEU A 392 -0.66 2.28 31.41
CA LEU A 392 -0.89 3.23 30.33
C LEU A 392 -2.15 4.07 30.58
N ALA A 393 -3.20 3.47 31.14
CA ALA A 393 -4.39 4.22 31.56
C ALA A 393 -4.04 5.30 32.59
N LYS A 394 -3.30 4.96 33.66
CA LYS A 394 -2.85 5.94 34.66
C LYS A 394 -1.98 7.06 34.10
N ILE A 395 -1.06 6.73 33.19
CA ILE A 395 -0.20 7.73 32.52
C ILE A 395 -1.06 8.67 31.65
N TRP A 396 -2.05 8.13 30.96
CA TRP A 396 -2.96 8.92 30.14
C TRP A 396 -3.82 9.86 30.98
N ASP A 397 -4.39 9.36 32.08
CA ASP A 397 -5.20 10.16 33.00
C ASP A 397 -4.37 11.31 33.60
N ALA A 398 -3.14 11.03 34.05
CA ALA A 398 -2.21 12.06 34.53
C ALA A 398 -1.85 13.09 33.44
N ALA A 399 -1.69 12.66 32.19
CA ALA A 399 -1.42 13.56 31.07
C ALA A 399 -2.64 14.46 30.74
N VAL A 400 -3.86 13.92 30.85
CA VAL A 400 -5.11 14.69 30.68
C VAL A 400 -5.29 15.69 31.81
N GLU A 401 -5.03 15.30 33.05
CA GLU A 401 -5.07 16.18 34.22
C GLU A 401 -4.05 17.32 34.08
N HIS A 402 -2.79 17.00 33.77
CA HIS A 402 -1.74 17.99 33.52
C HIS A 402 -2.10 18.94 32.37
N ARG A 403 -2.63 18.42 31.25
CA ARG A 403 -3.13 19.26 30.15
C ARG A 403 -4.23 20.20 30.62
N THR A 404 -5.17 19.72 31.42
CA THR A 404 -6.30 20.51 31.92
C THR A 404 -5.83 21.61 32.87
N GLN A 405 -4.89 21.29 33.78
CA GLN A 405 -4.23 22.25 34.64
C GLN A 405 -3.49 23.33 33.83
N MET A 406 -2.75 22.94 32.80
CA MET A 406 -2.04 23.87 31.93
C MET A 406 -2.99 24.76 31.12
N MET A 407 -4.13 24.24 30.65
CA MET A 407 -5.15 25.05 29.97
C MET A 407 -5.81 26.06 30.92
N GLY A 408 -5.96 25.73 32.21
CA GLY A 408 -6.46 26.67 33.23
C GLY A 408 -5.49 27.82 33.52
N LEU A 409 -4.18 27.55 33.52
CA LEU A 409 -3.15 28.55 33.79
C LEU A 409 -2.85 29.46 32.59
N TYR A 410 -2.83 28.91 31.38
CA TYR A 410 -2.30 29.59 30.19
C TYR A 410 -3.36 29.91 29.12
N ALA A 411 -4.65 29.72 29.42
CA ALA A 411 -5.73 29.67 28.43
C ALA A 411 -5.42 28.65 27.31
N HIS A 412 -6.26 28.53 26.28
CA HIS A 412 -5.92 27.64 25.15
C HIS A 412 -4.79 28.27 24.32
N PRO A 413 -3.55 27.74 24.36
CA PRO A 413 -2.39 28.37 23.71
C PRO A 413 -2.55 28.48 22.19
N PHE A 414 -3.47 27.71 21.60
CA PHE A 414 -3.75 27.70 20.17
C PHE A 414 -5.04 28.43 19.78
N GLU A 415 -5.86 28.90 20.73
CA GLU A 415 -7.08 29.65 20.39
C GLU A 415 -6.77 30.97 19.69
N GLN A 416 -5.62 31.57 20.00
CA GLN A 416 -5.13 32.78 19.35
C GLN A 416 -4.93 32.62 17.84
N TYR A 417 -4.70 31.39 17.38
CA TYR A 417 -4.49 31.05 15.97
C TYR A 417 -5.77 30.55 15.30
N ARG A 418 -6.90 30.50 16.01
CA ARG A 418 -8.17 30.10 15.40
C ARG A 418 -8.62 31.26 14.49
N PRO A 419 -8.79 31.03 13.17
CA PRO A 419 -9.23 32.09 12.27
C PRO A 419 -10.60 32.58 12.73
N VAL A 420 -10.71 33.89 12.97
CA VAL A 420 -11.98 34.56 13.28
C VAL A 420 -12.84 34.45 12.03
N VAL A 421 -13.82 33.56 12.05
CA VAL A 421 -14.83 33.48 11.00
C VAL A 421 -15.77 34.65 11.23
N THR A 422 -15.52 35.76 10.54
CA THR A 422 -16.47 36.88 10.48
C THR A 422 -17.66 36.42 9.64
N SER A 423 -18.77 36.17 10.32
CA SER A 423 -20.08 35.88 9.71
C SER A 423 -20.69 37.10 9.06
#